data_AF-A0A663N332-F1
#
_entry.id   AF-A0A663N332-F1
#
_cell.length_a   1.000
_cell.length_b   1.000
_cell.length_c   1.000
_cell.angle_alpha   90.00
_cell.angle_beta   90.00
_cell.angle_gamma   90.00
#
_symmetry.space_group_name_H-M   'P 1'
#
loop_
_entity.id
_entity.type
_entity.pdbx_description
1 polymer ?
#
loop_
_entity_poly.entity_id
_entity_poly.type
_entity_poly.pdbx_seq_one_letter_code
_entity_poly.pdbx_strand_id
1 'polypeptide(L)'
;MRPETLAGAGPTEEPREVRAWSSCLQLAAMRNVNIILQHYNFTGKLTNRQSGDEGMGLIRTAFAIISCIIILENLLVLLAILRCLRARRWVYSCIASITVSDLLAGIAYLSNLCLSGKKTFQLSPQLWFLREGILFIALAASTFSLLVTAIERYSAMVRPIAENEASKTLRLRSLIISCWLLAFIIGLLPLLGWNCLCDFNACSVLLPLYSKNYILFSVVMFSIILLGIIGLYISIFQLVQASSKQSSSRHSRKRSLRLLKTVLIILGAFIICWSPLFVLLLFDVFCETQTCKYLHSLDWTLALAMLNSSINPVIYSLRSVEVRRAVGSLLCCCCVSVGLCKPGNCVVITDINSGSSTESSLEVGHTPENLPSSKVPTQ
;
A
#
# COMPACT_ATOMS: atom_id res chain seq x y z
N MET A 1 -17.43 78.19 -26.39
CA MET A 1 -18.36 77.04 -26.24
C MET A 1 -17.53 75.76 -26.25
N ARG A 2 -17.73 74.90 -25.23
CA ARG A 2 -17.42 73.45 -25.07
C ARG A 2 -16.71 72.67 -26.22
N PRO A 3 -16.16 71.47 -25.94
CA PRO A 3 -15.45 70.98 -24.73
C PRO A 3 -14.19 70.14 -25.08
N GLU A 4 -13.42 69.78 -24.05
CA GLU A 4 -12.38 68.75 -24.10
C GLU A 4 -12.96 67.37 -24.44
N THR A 5 -12.36 66.67 -25.41
CA THR A 5 -12.63 65.26 -25.72
C THR A 5 -11.69 64.35 -24.95
N LEU A 6 -12.27 63.59 -24.01
CA LEU A 6 -11.76 62.34 -23.47
C LEU A 6 -11.50 61.37 -24.64
N ALA A 7 -10.28 60.85 -24.80
CA ALA A 7 -9.99 59.79 -25.74
C ALA A 7 -9.06 58.71 -25.14
N GLY A 8 -9.67 57.56 -24.86
CA GLY A 8 -9.07 56.25 -25.14
C GLY A 8 -8.05 55.70 -24.15
N ALA A 9 -8.52 55.11 -23.05
CA ALA A 9 -7.80 54.02 -22.41
C ALA A 9 -7.83 52.82 -23.38
N GLY A 10 -6.67 52.50 -23.98
CA GLY A 10 -6.49 51.27 -24.77
C GLY A 10 -6.68 50.02 -23.89
N PRO A 11 -7.02 48.86 -24.48
CA PRO A 11 -7.23 47.64 -23.71
C PRO A 11 -5.91 47.28 -23.01
N THR A 12 -5.95 47.19 -21.68
CA THR A 12 -4.87 46.66 -20.86
C THR A 12 -4.55 45.24 -21.36
N GLU A 13 -3.41 45.08 -22.03
CA GLU A 13 -2.96 43.75 -22.47
C GLU A 13 -2.72 42.87 -21.24
N GLU A 14 -3.54 41.83 -21.07
CA GLU A 14 -3.30 40.81 -20.04
C GLU A 14 -1.92 40.16 -20.24
N PRO A 15 -1.17 39.90 -19.16
CA PRO A 15 0.11 39.21 -19.21
C PRO A 15 0.02 37.88 -19.97
N ARG A 16 1.07 37.56 -20.74
CA ARG A 16 1.12 36.37 -21.63
C ARG A 16 0.82 35.06 -20.89
N GLU A 17 1.21 34.95 -19.62
CA GLU A 17 0.92 33.81 -18.75
C GLU A 17 -0.56 33.69 -18.36
N VAL A 18 -1.22 34.82 -18.06
CA VAL A 18 -2.66 34.86 -17.73
C VAL A 18 -3.49 34.46 -18.95
N ARG A 19 -3.08 34.90 -20.14
CA ARG A 19 -3.69 34.53 -21.43
C ARG A 19 -3.52 33.05 -21.76
N ALA A 20 -2.36 32.46 -21.44
CA ALA A 20 -2.11 31.03 -21.63
C ALA A 20 -2.92 30.17 -20.65
N TRP A 21 -3.07 30.61 -19.40
CA TRP A 21 -3.88 29.96 -18.37
C TRP A 21 -5.38 29.98 -18.71
N SER A 22 -5.91 31.13 -19.11
CA SER A 22 -7.31 31.28 -19.53
C SER A 22 -7.62 30.46 -20.79
N SER A 23 -6.67 30.40 -21.74
CA SER A 23 -6.77 29.56 -22.95
C SER A 23 -6.74 28.06 -22.63
N CYS A 24 -5.91 27.63 -21.67
CA CYS A 24 -5.85 26.24 -21.22
C CYS A 24 -7.15 25.79 -20.53
N LEU A 25 -7.69 26.61 -19.64
CA LEU A 25 -8.99 26.37 -19.01
C LEU A 25 -10.14 26.37 -20.03
N GLN A 26 -10.10 27.26 -21.01
CA GLN A 26 -11.05 27.27 -22.12
C GLN A 26 -10.92 26.03 -23.02
N LEU A 27 -9.72 25.53 -23.29
CA LEU A 27 -9.49 24.29 -24.04
C LEU A 27 -9.93 23.04 -23.28
N ALA A 28 -9.76 23.02 -21.95
CA ALA A 28 -10.31 21.97 -21.10
C ALA A 28 -11.85 22.01 -21.01
N ALA A 29 -12.44 23.21 -21.09
CA ALA A 29 -13.89 23.43 -21.04
C ALA A 29 -14.58 23.24 -22.40
N MET A 30 -13.92 23.58 -23.51
CA MET A 30 -14.44 23.43 -24.88
C MET A 30 -14.21 22.00 -25.38
N ARG A 31 -15.20 21.14 -25.15
CA ARG A 31 -15.33 19.79 -25.74
C ARG A 31 -14.95 19.78 -27.22
N ASN A 32 -13.75 19.28 -27.56
CA ASN A 32 -13.44 18.55 -28.80
C ASN A 32 -11.97 18.10 -28.93
N VAL A 33 -11.09 18.46 -27.99
CA VAL A 33 -9.70 17.95 -27.99
C VAL A 33 -9.41 17.21 -26.70
N ASN A 34 -8.99 15.96 -26.81
CA ASN A 34 -8.64 15.17 -25.64
C ASN A 34 -7.30 15.65 -25.07
N ILE A 35 -7.35 16.45 -24.00
CA ILE A 35 -6.18 16.98 -23.30
C ILE A 35 -5.20 15.86 -22.89
N ILE A 36 -5.72 14.68 -22.54
CA ILE A 36 -4.88 13.50 -22.24
C ILE A 36 -4.07 13.11 -23.48
N LEU A 37 -4.69 13.10 -24.66
CA LEU A 37 -3.99 12.78 -25.91
C LEU A 37 -2.88 13.79 -26.22
N GLN A 38 -3.10 15.08 -25.96
CA GLN A 38 -2.06 16.11 -26.14
C GLN A 38 -0.85 15.89 -25.22
N HIS A 39 -1.08 15.65 -23.94
CA HIS A 39 -0.01 15.35 -22.98
C HIS A 39 0.77 14.08 -23.33
N TYR A 40 0.06 13.03 -23.77
CA TYR A 40 0.70 11.79 -24.23
C TYR A 40 1.45 11.94 -25.57
N ASN A 41 1.03 12.86 -26.43
CA ASN A 41 1.74 13.19 -27.66
C ASN A 41 3.01 14.01 -27.36
N PHE A 42 2.90 15.04 -26.51
CA PHE A 42 4.02 15.88 -26.10
C PHE A 42 5.15 15.10 -25.43
N THR A 43 4.79 14.12 -24.58
CA THR A 43 5.74 13.22 -23.91
C THR A 43 6.30 12.13 -24.82
N GLY A 44 5.90 12.05 -26.09
CA GLY A 44 6.33 11.00 -27.03
C GLY A 44 5.80 9.59 -26.70
N LYS A 45 4.92 9.44 -25.70
CA LYS A 45 4.32 8.14 -25.31
C LYS A 45 3.34 7.58 -26.33
N LEU A 46 2.74 8.43 -27.16
CA LEU A 46 1.71 8.01 -28.12
C LEU A 46 2.31 7.18 -29.28
N THR A 47 3.43 7.64 -29.85
CA THR A 47 4.11 6.98 -30.98
C THR A 47 4.75 5.65 -30.56
N ASN A 48 5.35 5.60 -29.36
CA ASN A 48 6.01 4.41 -28.85
C ASN A 48 5.04 3.26 -28.47
N ARG A 49 3.73 3.55 -28.39
CA ARG A 49 2.69 2.54 -28.11
C ARG A 49 2.22 1.77 -29.35
N GLN A 50 2.39 2.32 -30.55
CA GLN A 50 1.94 1.68 -31.78
C GLN A 50 2.86 0.54 -32.24
N SER A 51 4.11 0.51 -31.77
CA SER A 51 5.15 -0.43 -32.18
C SER A 51 5.22 -1.73 -31.35
N GLY A 52 4.43 -1.88 -30.28
CA GLY A 52 4.60 -2.95 -29.27
C GLY A 52 3.43 -3.92 -29.07
N ASP A 53 2.42 -3.98 -29.95
CA ASP A 53 1.13 -4.60 -29.65
C ASP A 53 1.15 -6.16 -29.61
N GLU A 54 2.10 -6.85 -30.26
CA GLU A 54 2.07 -8.32 -30.36
C GLU A 54 2.67 -9.09 -29.16
N GLY A 55 3.59 -8.49 -28.38
CA GLY A 55 4.18 -9.11 -27.17
C GLY A 55 3.56 -8.67 -25.84
N MET A 56 2.74 -7.62 -25.87
CA MET A 56 2.22 -6.93 -24.68
C MET A 56 1.06 -7.69 -24.00
N GLY A 57 0.36 -8.56 -24.72
CA GLY A 57 -0.80 -9.30 -24.20
C GLY A 57 -0.46 -10.26 -23.06
N LEU A 58 0.66 -10.98 -23.17
CA LEU A 58 1.10 -11.95 -22.15
C LEU A 58 1.49 -11.24 -20.84
N ILE A 59 2.28 -10.17 -20.93
CA ILE A 59 2.75 -9.39 -19.77
C ILE A 59 1.55 -8.74 -19.06
N ARG A 60 0.63 -8.16 -19.82
CA ARG A 60 -0.61 -7.60 -19.26
C ARG A 60 -1.44 -8.67 -18.54
N THR A 61 -1.57 -9.85 -19.13
CA THR A 61 -2.30 -10.96 -18.50
C THR A 61 -1.62 -11.42 -17.21
N ALA A 62 -0.29 -11.52 -17.20
CA ALA A 62 0.48 -11.85 -16.00
C ALA A 62 0.29 -10.81 -14.88
N PHE A 63 0.35 -9.50 -15.19
CA PHE A 63 0.07 -8.45 -14.20
C PHE A 63 -1.37 -8.45 -13.71
N ALA A 64 -2.35 -8.81 -14.55
CA ALA A 64 -3.74 -8.99 -14.11
C ALA A 64 -3.85 -10.10 -13.07
N ILE A 65 -3.24 -11.27 -13.35
CA ILE A 65 -3.24 -12.42 -12.45
C ILE A 65 -2.58 -12.06 -11.12
N ILE A 66 -1.40 -11.43 -11.16
CA ILE A 66 -0.69 -10.97 -9.97
C ILE A 66 -1.56 -9.99 -9.16
N SER A 67 -2.21 -9.04 -9.81
CA SER A 67 -3.11 -8.08 -9.14
C SER A 67 -4.29 -8.77 -8.47
N CYS A 68 -4.89 -9.77 -9.11
CA CYS A 68 -5.96 -10.58 -8.52
C CYS A 68 -5.47 -11.38 -7.30
N ILE A 69 -4.27 -11.96 -7.37
CA ILE A 69 -3.64 -12.67 -6.25
C ILE A 69 -3.44 -11.71 -5.07
N ILE A 70 -2.86 -10.52 -5.30
CA ILE A 70 -2.67 -9.49 -4.28
C ILE A 70 -3.99 -9.14 -3.59
N ILE A 71 -5.07 -8.94 -4.36
CA ILE A 71 -6.41 -8.63 -3.83
C ILE A 71 -6.92 -9.78 -2.96
N LEU A 72 -6.88 -11.01 -3.46
CA LEU A 72 -7.40 -12.19 -2.76
C LEU A 72 -6.63 -12.48 -1.47
N GLU A 73 -5.30 -12.45 -1.51
CA GLU A 73 -4.45 -12.72 -0.35
C GLU A 73 -4.62 -11.67 0.74
N ASN A 74 -4.60 -10.39 0.39
CA ASN A 74 -4.76 -9.31 1.37
C ASN A 74 -6.20 -9.24 1.91
N LEU A 75 -7.21 -9.52 1.09
CA LEU A 75 -8.60 -9.65 1.55
C LEU A 75 -8.75 -10.80 2.55
N LEU A 76 -8.15 -11.96 2.27
CA LEU A 76 -8.19 -13.12 3.15
C LEU A 76 -7.56 -12.81 4.52
N VAL A 77 -6.37 -12.18 4.53
CA VAL A 77 -5.71 -11.77 5.78
C VAL A 77 -6.56 -10.74 6.53
N LEU A 78 -7.10 -9.75 5.84
CA LEU A 78 -7.96 -8.73 6.44
C LEU A 78 -9.20 -9.35 7.10
N LEU A 79 -9.90 -10.24 6.40
CA LEU A 79 -11.07 -10.95 6.93
C LEU A 79 -10.71 -11.81 8.15
N ALA A 80 -9.59 -12.53 8.11
CA ALA A 80 -9.10 -13.32 9.24
C ALA A 80 -8.82 -12.44 10.47
N ILE A 81 -8.21 -11.27 10.28
CA ILE A 81 -7.96 -10.31 11.37
C ILE A 81 -9.30 -9.78 11.91
N LEU A 82 -10.21 -9.36 11.04
CA LEU A 82 -11.48 -8.76 11.43
C LEU A 82 -12.38 -9.73 12.21
N ARG A 83 -12.39 -11.00 11.83
CA ARG A 83 -13.24 -12.03 12.44
C ARG A 83 -12.61 -12.65 13.70
N CYS A 84 -11.31 -12.93 13.69
CA CYS A 84 -10.69 -13.76 14.73
C CYS A 84 -9.80 -12.97 15.70
N LEU A 85 -9.26 -11.82 15.29
CA LEU A 85 -8.15 -11.16 16.00
C LEU A 85 -8.40 -9.68 16.35
N ARG A 86 -9.49 -9.06 15.85
CA ARG A 86 -9.78 -7.62 15.98
C ARG A 86 -9.81 -7.11 17.42
N ALA A 87 -10.21 -7.95 18.36
CA ALA A 87 -10.32 -7.59 19.78
C ALA A 87 -9.03 -7.84 20.58
N ARG A 88 -7.99 -8.47 20.00
CA ARG A 88 -6.94 -9.13 20.79
C ARG A 88 -5.62 -8.39 20.94
N ARG A 89 -5.34 -7.28 20.25
CA ARG A 89 -4.14 -6.41 20.43
C ARG A 89 -4.08 -5.25 19.43
N TRP A 90 -3.36 -4.19 19.80
CA TRP A 90 -3.02 -3.05 18.92
C TRP A 90 -2.26 -3.47 17.66
N VAL A 91 -1.38 -4.49 17.74
CA VAL A 91 -0.56 -4.97 16.61
C VAL A 91 -1.42 -5.34 15.40
N TYR A 92 -2.59 -5.95 15.64
CA TYR A 92 -3.50 -6.35 14.56
C TYR A 92 -4.16 -5.14 13.87
N SER A 93 -4.26 -3.98 14.54
CA SER A 93 -4.74 -2.76 13.89
C SER A 93 -3.69 -2.21 12.90
N CYS A 94 -2.40 -2.28 13.23
CA CYS A 94 -1.32 -1.91 12.31
C CYS A 94 -1.24 -2.87 11.12
N ILE A 95 -1.32 -4.19 11.37
CA ILE A 95 -1.33 -5.20 10.28
C ILE A 95 -2.56 -4.99 9.40
N ALA A 96 -3.74 -4.77 9.98
CA ALA A 96 -4.95 -4.48 9.20
C ALA A 96 -4.77 -3.24 8.31
N SER A 97 -4.17 -2.16 8.84
CA SER A 97 -3.88 -0.95 8.04
C SER A 97 -3.01 -1.27 6.82
N ILE A 98 -1.93 -2.05 7.01
CA ILE A 98 -1.04 -2.44 5.89
C ILE A 98 -1.80 -3.30 4.88
N THR A 99 -2.57 -4.29 5.32
CA THR A 99 -3.37 -5.14 4.40
C THR A 99 -4.43 -4.36 3.63
N VAL A 100 -5.02 -3.32 4.23
CA VAL A 100 -5.97 -2.44 3.54
C VAL A 100 -5.25 -1.59 2.49
N SER A 101 -4.05 -1.06 2.79
CA SER A 101 -3.26 -0.34 1.79
C SER A 101 -2.81 -1.23 0.63
N ASP A 102 -2.43 -2.48 0.88
CA ASP A 102 -2.04 -3.43 -0.17
C ASP A 102 -3.23 -3.91 -1.01
N LEU A 103 -4.40 -4.12 -0.38
CA LEU A 103 -5.65 -4.38 -1.10
C LEU A 103 -6.00 -3.23 -2.03
N LEU A 104 -5.88 -2.00 -1.55
CA LEU A 104 -6.10 -0.79 -2.35
C LEU A 104 -5.10 -0.70 -3.51
N ALA A 105 -3.81 -1.02 -3.28
CA ALA A 105 -2.80 -1.08 -4.31
C ALA A 105 -3.15 -2.13 -5.39
N GLY A 106 -3.56 -3.33 -4.99
CA GLY A 106 -4.00 -4.39 -5.91
C GLY A 106 -5.19 -3.96 -6.79
N ILE A 107 -6.20 -3.34 -6.19
CA ILE A 107 -7.35 -2.77 -6.92
C ILE A 107 -6.89 -1.68 -7.89
N ALA A 108 -5.96 -0.82 -7.46
CA ALA A 108 -5.43 0.25 -8.29
C ALA A 108 -4.60 -0.27 -9.46
N TYR A 109 -3.74 -1.27 -9.26
CA TYR A 109 -2.97 -1.92 -10.33
C TYR A 109 -3.91 -2.59 -11.36
N LEU A 110 -4.93 -3.31 -10.89
CA LEU A 110 -5.91 -3.93 -11.77
C LEU A 110 -6.71 -2.89 -12.56
N SER A 111 -7.15 -1.82 -11.88
CA SER A 111 -7.86 -0.71 -12.51
C SER A 111 -6.98 0.01 -13.55
N ASN A 112 -5.70 0.23 -13.23
CA ASN A 112 -4.73 0.82 -14.13
C ASN A 112 -4.61 -0.02 -15.40
N LEU A 113 -4.47 -1.34 -15.26
CA LEU A 113 -4.34 -2.27 -16.37
C LEU A 113 -5.60 -2.30 -17.26
N CYS A 114 -6.79 -2.37 -16.65
CA CYS A 114 -8.08 -2.42 -17.33
C CYS A 114 -8.43 -1.12 -18.07
N LEU A 115 -7.99 0.02 -17.54
CA LEU A 115 -8.24 1.36 -18.12
C LEU A 115 -7.06 1.86 -18.97
N SER A 116 -5.99 1.09 -19.13
CA SER A 116 -4.83 1.44 -19.97
C SER A 116 -5.08 1.12 -21.45
N GLY A 117 -4.16 1.55 -22.32
CA GLY A 117 -4.26 1.41 -23.77
C GLY A 117 -5.29 2.36 -24.38
N LYS A 118 -6.08 1.89 -25.35
CA LYS A 118 -7.07 2.69 -26.11
C LYS A 118 -8.10 3.38 -25.19
N LYS A 119 -8.44 2.75 -24.06
CA LYS A 119 -9.39 3.29 -23.06
C LYS A 119 -8.84 4.51 -22.32
N THR A 120 -7.51 4.68 -22.21
CA THR A 120 -6.89 5.84 -21.53
C THR A 120 -7.36 7.16 -22.12
N PHE A 121 -7.54 7.19 -23.45
CA PHE A 121 -7.96 8.37 -24.19
C PHE A 121 -9.48 8.59 -24.15
N GLN A 122 -10.25 7.70 -23.54
CA GLN A 122 -11.69 7.88 -23.32
C GLN A 122 -11.98 8.39 -21.89
N LEU A 123 -10.96 8.46 -21.04
CA LEU A 123 -11.11 8.92 -19.66
C LEU A 123 -11.24 10.44 -19.61
N SER A 124 -11.98 10.93 -18.60
CA SER A 124 -11.87 12.33 -18.20
C SER A 124 -10.56 12.56 -17.42
N PRO A 125 -9.99 13.78 -17.42
CA PRO A 125 -8.79 14.09 -16.65
C PRO A 125 -8.93 13.75 -15.15
N GLN A 126 -10.11 13.98 -14.57
CA GLN A 126 -10.39 13.67 -13.18
C GLN A 126 -10.29 12.18 -12.88
N LEU A 127 -10.84 11.34 -13.77
CA LEU A 127 -10.77 9.89 -13.62
C LEU A 127 -9.35 9.37 -13.86
N TRP A 128 -8.59 10.03 -14.75
CA TRP A 128 -7.17 9.73 -14.95
C TRP A 128 -6.34 10.03 -13.68
N PHE A 129 -6.52 11.21 -13.06
CA PHE A 129 -5.87 11.56 -11.80
C PHE A 129 -6.29 10.64 -10.66
N LEU A 130 -7.56 10.26 -10.58
CA LEU A 130 -8.01 9.31 -9.56
C LEU A 130 -7.34 7.94 -9.75
N ARG A 131 -7.24 7.45 -11.00
CA ARG A 131 -6.61 6.17 -11.33
C ARG A 131 -5.16 6.09 -10.82
N GLU A 132 -4.35 7.10 -11.11
CA GLU A 132 -2.95 7.14 -10.66
C GLU A 132 -2.85 7.55 -9.18
N GLY A 133 -3.72 8.44 -8.71
CA GLY A 133 -3.76 8.94 -7.33
C GLY A 133 -4.02 7.83 -6.31
N ILE A 134 -4.86 6.85 -6.62
CA ILE A 134 -5.10 5.71 -5.70
C ILE A 134 -3.79 4.94 -5.41
N LEU A 135 -2.88 4.80 -6.40
CA LEU A 135 -1.58 4.18 -6.17
C LEU A 135 -0.72 4.99 -5.20
N PHE A 136 -0.72 6.32 -5.33
CA PHE A 136 -0.03 7.22 -4.39
C PHE A 136 -0.63 7.16 -2.98
N ILE A 137 -1.97 7.10 -2.86
CA ILE A 137 -2.67 6.95 -1.58
C ILE A 137 -2.26 5.62 -0.92
N ALA A 138 -2.28 4.52 -1.68
CA ALA A 138 -1.90 3.21 -1.17
C ALA A 138 -0.44 3.16 -0.70
N LEU A 139 0.49 3.72 -1.51
CA LEU A 139 1.90 3.84 -1.14
C LEU A 139 2.09 4.68 0.13
N ALA A 140 1.42 5.83 0.23
CA ALA A 140 1.49 6.70 1.40
C ALA A 140 0.95 6.02 2.65
N ALA A 141 -0.23 5.40 2.57
CA ALA A 141 -0.85 4.70 3.67
C ALA A 141 0.02 3.54 4.18
N SER A 142 0.63 2.77 3.27
CA SER A 142 1.56 1.68 3.61
C SER A 142 2.82 2.22 4.30
N THR A 143 3.45 3.26 3.73
CA THR A 143 4.68 3.87 4.26
C THR A 143 4.46 4.47 5.65
N PHE A 144 3.37 5.22 5.85
CA PHE A 144 3.02 5.77 7.16
C PHE A 144 2.69 4.68 8.17
N SER A 145 1.98 3.61 7.76
CA SER A 145 1.68 2.48 8.65
C SER A 145 2.96 1.75 9.09
N LEU A 146 3.96 1.63 8.21
CA LEU A 146 5.28 1.09 8.55
C LEU A 146 6.03 2.02 9.51
N LEU A 147 5.98 3.34 9.30
CA LEU A 147 6.58 4.31 10.22
C LEU A 147 5.98 4.23 11.63
N VAL A 148 4.65 4.23 11.73
CA VAL A 148 3.95 4.09 13.03
C VAL A 148 4.34 2.77 13.70
N THR A 149 4.40 1.68 12.92
CA THR A 149 4.86 0.38 13.43
C THR A 149 6.30 0.44 13.92
N ALA A 150 7.20 1.14 13.22
CA ALA A 150 8.60 1.29 13.59
C ALA A 150 8.79 2.11 14.87
N ILE A 151 8.13 3.27 14.95
CA ILE A 151 8.15 4.14 16.14
C ILE A 151 7.65 3.36 17.35
N GLU A 152 6.52 2.68 17.22
CA GLU A 152 5.93 1.91 18.31
C GLU A 152 6.86 0.79 18.78
N ARG A 153 7.50 0.07 17.85
CA ARG A 153 8.47 -0.97 18.18
C ARG A 153 9.70 -0.40 18.89
N TYR A 154 10.19 0.75 18.45
CA TYR A 154 11.28 1.44 19.11
C TYR A 154 10.89 1.85 20.53
N SER A 155 9.75 2.54 20.70
CA SER A 155 9.24 2.98 22.00
C SER A 155 9.10 1.81 22.97
N ALA A 156 8.48 0.70 22.55
CA ALA A 156 8.29 -0.48 23.40
C ALA A 156 9.60 -1.16 23.85
N MET A 157 10.70 -1.00 23.10
CA MET A 157 12.01 -1.57 23.45
C MET A 157 12.87 -0.62 24.28
N VAL A 158 12.81 0.68 24.03
CA VAL A 158 13.63 1.70 24.71
C VAL A 158 13.00 2.08 26.05
N ARG A 159 11.68 2.26 26.08
CA ARG A 159 10.92 2.60 27.28
C ARG A 159 9.76 1.62 27.39
N PRO A 160 9.91 0.48 28.09
CA PRO A 160 8.78 -0.39 28.40
C PRO A 160 7.88 0.31 29.43
N ILE A 161 7.10 1.30 28.96
CA ILE A 161 6.12 2.00 29.77
C ILE A 161 4.96 1.02 30.01
N ALA A 162 4.59 0.84 31.28
CA ALA A 162 3.40 0.10 31.66
C ALA A 162 2.15 0.92 31.30
N GLU A 163 1.84 1.01 30.01
CA GLU A 163 0.62 1.64 29.51
C GLU A 163 -0.54 0.64 29.52
N ASN A 164 -1.75 1.13 29.79
CA ASN A 164 -2.96 0.35 29.60
C ASN A 164 -3.12 0.00 28.11
N GLU A 165 -3.24 -1.30 27.80
CA GLU A 165 -3.44 -1.84 26.45
C GLU A 165 -4.63 -1.20 25.71
N ALA A 166 -5.68 -0.80 26.42
CA ALA A 166 -6.83 -0.11 25.85
C ALA A 166 -6.47 1.30 25.35
N SER A 167 -5.77 2.09 26.18
CA SER A 167 -5.32 3.44 25.82
C SER A 167 -4.33 3.40 24.65
N LYS A 168 -3.40 2.45 24.70
CA LYS A 168 -2.44 2.18 23.63
C LYS A 168 -3.11 1.84 22.30
N THR A 169 -4.12 0.97 22.34
CA THR A 169 -4.91 0.60 21.16
C THR A 169 -5.66 1.81 20.59
N LEU A 170 -6.24 2.67 21.43
CA LEU A 170 -6.93 3.88 20.99
C LEU A 170 -5.97 4.88 20.34
N ARG A 171 -4.82 5.15 20.98
CA ARG A 171 -3.78 6.04 20.45
C ARG A 171 -3.31 5.56 19.07
N LEU A 172 -2.99 4.28 18.92
CA LEU A 172 -2.50 3.73 17.65
C LEU A 172 -3.58 3.75 16.56
N ARG A 173 -4.84 3.49 16.90
CA ARG A 173 -5.96 3.63 15.94
C ARG A 173 -6.14 5.07 15.48
N SER A 174 -6.04 6.04 16.39
CA SER A 174 -6.09 7.47 16.05
C SER A 174 -4.95 7.86 15.10
N LEU A 175 -3.72 7.44 15.40
CA LEU A 175 -2.57 7.67 14.53
C LEU A 175 -2.76 7.06 13.13
N ILE A 176 -3.27 5.83 13.05
CA ILE A 176 -3.58 5.18 11.76
C ILE A 176 -4.59 6.01 10.97
N ILE A 177 -5.70 6.44 11.59
CA ILE A 177 -6.72 7.26 10.91
C ILE A 177 -6.12 8.57 10.38
N SER A 178 -5.29 9.24 11.20
CA SER A 178 -4.58 10.46 10.77
C SER A 178 -3.62 10.21 9.61
N CYS A 179 -2.90 9.08 9.62
CA CYS A 179 -2.03 8.67 8.51
C CYS A 179 -2.82 8.42 7.22
N TRP A 180 -4.01 7.81 7.31
CA TRP A 180 -4.89 7.63 6.16
C TRP A 180 -5.39 8.96 5.61
N LEU A 181 -5.86 9.86 6.47
CA LEU A 181 -6.29 11.20 6.05
C LEU A 181 -5.16 11.94 5.33
N LEU A 182 -3.94 11.90 5.88
CA LEU A 182 -2.77 12.50 5.25
C LEU A 182 -2.42 11.84 3.91
N ALA A 183 -2.52 10.51 3.81
CA ALA A 183 -2.32 9.77 2.56
C ALA A 183 -3.31 10.19 1.47
N PHE A 184 -4.59 10.37 1.82
CA PHE A 184 -5.60 10.89 0.89
C PHE A 184 -5.26 12.31 0.42
N ILE A 185 -4.89 13.21 1.34
CA ILE A 185 -4.53 14.59 0.99
C ILE A 185 -3.35 14.60 0.01
N ILE A 186 -2.26 13.89 0.32
CA ILE A 186 -1.06 13.84 -0.52
C ILE A 186 -1.35 13.20 -1.89
N GLY A 187 -2.11 12.11 -1.92
CA GLY A 187 -2.41 11.39 -3.15
C GLY A 187 -3.41 12.10 -4.07
N LEU A 188 -4.31 12.94 -3.53
CA LEU A 188 -5.29 13.71 -4.30
C LEU A 188 -4.82 15.14 -4.65
N LEU A 189 -3.68 15.58 -4.14
CA LEU A 189 -3.13 16.91 -4.39
C LEU A 189 -3.02 17.29 -5.90
N PRO A 190 -2.62 16.38 -6.81
CA PRO A 190 -2.62 16.67 -8.25
C PRO A 190 -4.02 16.91 -8.82
N LEU A 191 -5.02 16.17 -8.32
CA LEU A 191 -6.43 16.38 -8.71
C LEU A 191 -6.95 17.73 -8.20
N LEU A 192 -6.47 18.20 -7.05
CA LEU A 192 -6.85 19.47 -6.43
C LEU A 192 -6.14 20.70 -7.02
N GLY A 193 -5.19 20.51 -7.95
CA GLY A 193 -4.57 21.61 -8.69
C GLY A 193 -3.05 21.54 -8.83
N TRP A 194 -2.35 20.66 -8.10
CA TRP A 194 -0.89 20.53 -8.23
C TRP A 194 -0.51 19.60 -9.40
N ASN A 195 -0.95 19.99 -10.60
CA ASN A 195 -0.71 19.28 -11.85
C ASN A 195 -0.07 20.20 -12.90
N CYS A 196 0.23 19.66 -14.07
CA CYS A 196 0.89 20.38 -15.16
C CYS A 196 -0.04 20.61 -16.37
N LEU A 197 -1.37 20.59 -16.18
CA LEU A 197 -2.33 20.62 -17.30
C LEU A 197 -2.11 21.81 -18.24
N CYS A 198 -1.68 22.95 -17.70
CA CYS A 198 -1.43 24.19 -18.44
C CYS A 198 0.06 24.51 -18.65
N ASP A 199 0.96 23.62 -18.23
CA ASP A 199 2.40 23.77 -18.41
C ASP A 199 3.04 22.43 -18.80
N PHE A 200 3.06 22.18 -20.11
CA PHE A 200 3.55 20.93 -20.70
C PHE A 200 5.03 20.66 -20.38
N ASN A 201 5.85 21.70 -20.21
CA ASN A 201 7.28 21.54 -19.94
C ASN A 201 7.54 21.04 -18.51
N ALA A 202 6.67 21.41 -17.57
CA ALA A 202 6.70 20.91 -16.20
C ALA A 202 6.12 19.50 -16.05
N CYS A 203 5.59 18.88 -17.12
CA CYS A 203 5.04 17.53 -17.07
C CYS A 203 6.11 16.44 -17.08
N SER A 204 5.83 15.38 -16.34
CA SER A 204 6.59 14.12 -16.32
C SER A 204 6.38 13.33 -17.61
N VAL A 205 7.41 12.63 -18.12
CA VAL A 205 7.26 11.68 -19.22
C VAL A 205 6.55 10.42 -18.72
N LEU A 206 6.91 9.95 -17.52
CA LEU A 206 6.34 8.75 -16.91
C LEU A 206 4.86 8.91 -16.54
N LEU A 207 4.44 10.07 -16.03
CA LEU A 207 3.06 10.38 -15.69
C LEU A 207 2.65 11.69 -16.41
N PRO A 208 2.15 11.61 -17.66
CA PRO A 208 1.99 12.78 -18.54
C PRO A 208 1.13 13.95 -18.05
N LEU A 209 0.34 13.79 -16.98
CA LEU A 209 -0.46 14.87 -16.39
C LEU A 209 0.06 15.32 -15.01
N TYR A 210 1.07 14.63 -14.46
CA TYR A 210 1.68 14.97 -13.17
C TYR A 210 2.81 15.99 -13.38
N SER A 211 2.85 16.99 -12.51
CA SER A 211 3.97 17.93 -12.44
C SER A 211 5.21 17.23 -11.89
N LYS A 212 6.37 17.46 -12.52
CA LYS A 212 7.68 17.02 -12.03
C LYS A 212 7.94 17.48 -10.59
N ASN A 213 7.50 18.68 -10.22
CA ASN A 213 7.65 19.21 -8.86
C ASN A 213 6.87 18.38 -7.82
N TYR A 214 5.66 17.95 -8.15
CA TYR A 214 4.87 17.09 -7.28
C TYR A 214 5.51 15.69 -7.13
N ILE A 215 6.01 15.13 -8.23
CA ILE A 215 6.71 13.84 -8.20
C ILE A 215 7.97 13.93 -7.33
N LEU A 216 8.77 14.99 -7.52
CA LEU A 216 9.96 15.26 -6.71
C LEU A 216 9.61 15.37 -5.23
N PHE A 217 8.61 16.18 -4.88
CA PHE A 217 8.10 16.31 -3.52
C PHE A 217 7.74 14.94 -2.92
N SER A 218 7.00 14.13 -3.67
CA SER A 218 6.54 12.81 -3.24
C SER A 218 7.72 11.86 -3.00
N VAL A 219 8.66 11.78 -3.94
CA VAL A 219 9.83 10.89 -3.83
C VAL A 219 10.74 11.31 -2.67
N VAL A 220 11.01 12.60 -2.52
CA VAL A 220 11.83 13.11 -1.41
C VAL A 220 11.15 12.81 -0.06
N MET A 221 9.85 13.08 0.05
CA MET A 221 9.08 12.83 1.28
C MET A 221 9.10 11.34 1.66
N PHE A 222 8.78 10.44 0.73
CA PHE A 222 8.84 9.00 1.02
C PHE A 222 10.26 8.52 1.33
N SER A 223 11.28 9.05 0.64
CA SER A 223 12.68 8.70 0.91
C SER A 223 13.12 9.12 2.32
N ILE A 224 12.76 10.32 2.77
CA ILE A 224 13.03 10.80 4.13
C ILE A 224 12.36 9.88 5.16
N ILE A 225 11.11 9.49 4.94
CA ILE A 225 10.41 8.59 5.86
C ILE A 225 11.08 7.22 5.90
N LEU A 226 11.45 6.65 4.76
CA LEU A 226 12.15 5.37 4.70
C LEU A 226 13.50 5.43 5.42
N LEU A 227 14.27 6.50 5.23
CA LEU A 227 15.51 6.73 5.97
C LEU A 227 15.26 6.85 7.48
N GLY A 228 14.19 7.53 7.89
CA GLY A 228 13.77 7.59 9.28
C GLY A 228 13.44 6.21 9.87
N ILE A 229 12.70 5.38 9.11
CA ILE A 229 12.40 4.00 9.50
C ILE A 229 13.68 3.18 9.65
N ILE A 230 14.60 3.27 8.69
CA ILE A 230 15.91 2.61 8.74
C ILE A 230 16.68 3.06 9.99
N GLY A 231 16.76 4.36 10.25
CA GLY A 231 17.43 4.93 11.42
C GLY A 231 16.85 4.44 12.75
N LEU A 232 15.52 4.35 12.86
CA LEU A 232 14.84 3.74 14.02
C LEU A 232 15.26 2.28 14.20
N TYR A 233 15.29 1.47 13.12
CA TYR A 233 15.68 0.06 13.23
C TYR A 233 17.16 -0.16 13.52
N ILE A 234 18.04 0.68 13.00
CA ILE A 234 19.46 0.69 13.38
C ILE A 234 19.57 0.98 14.87
N SER A 235 18.84 1.97 15.38
CA SER A 235 18.82 2.31 16.80
C SER A 235 18.31 1.15 17.67
N ILE A 236 17.25 0.45 17.22
CA ILE A 236 16.76 -0.77 17.89
C ILE A 236 17.84 -1.84 17.91
N PHE A 237 18.52 -2.08 16.78
CA PHE A 237 19.55 -3.10 16.67
C PHE A 237 20.73 -2.80 17.61
N GLN A 238 21.19 -1.55 17.62
CA GLN A 238 22.25 -1.09 18.52
C GLN A 238 21.84 -1.26 19.99
N LEU A 239 20.60 -0.89 20.36
CA LEU A 239 20.08 -1.08 21.71
C LEU A 239 20.08 -2.55 22.12
N VAL A 240 19.56 -3.44 21.27
CA VAL A 240 19.52 -4.90 21.54
C VAL A 240 20.93 -5.47 21.68
N GLN A 241 21.89 -4.99 20.89
CA GLN A 241 23.29 -5.40 21.01
C GLN A 241 23.96 -4.85 22.28
N ALA A 242 23.70 -3.60 22.67
CA ALA A 242 24.22 -3.03 23.90
C ALA A 242 23.69 -3.79 25.14
N SER A 243 22.38 -4.08 25.19
CA SER A 243 21.76 -4.89 26.24
C SER A 243 22.22 -6.36 26.24
N SER A 244 22.91 -6.82 25.20
CA SER A 244 23.50 -8.17 25.15
C SER A 244 24.81 -8.28 25.94
N LYS A 245 25.51 -7.16 26.16
CA LYS A 245 26.73 -7.10 26.99
C LYS A 245 26.41 -7.07 28.48
N GLN A 246 25.21 -6.61 28.85
CA GLN A 246 24.76 -6.40 30.23
C GLN A 246 23.88 -7.55 30.79
N SER A 247 24.31 -8.81 30.64
CA SER A 247 23.70 -10.00 31.27
C SER A 247 22.19 -10.28 31.02
N SER A 248 21.66 -10.00 29.82
CA SER A 248 20.29 -10.43 29.46
C SER A 248 20.20 -11.94 29.17
N SER A 249 19.13 -12.61 29.65
CA SER A 249 18.96 -14.05 29.46
C SER A 249 18.98 -14.45 27.98
N ARG A 250 19.68 -15.55 27.66
CA ARG A 250 19.89 -16.05 26.28
C ARG A 250 18.55 -16.25 25.52
N HIS A 251 17.46 -16.52 26.26
CA HIS A 251 16.11 -16.68 25.72
C HIS A 251 15.45 -15.34 25.33
N SER A 252 15.56 -14.30 26.17
CA SER A 252 15.06 -12.96 25.88
C SER A 252 15.76 -12.38 24.64
N ARG A 253 17.08 -12.55 24.54
CA ARG A 253 17.89 -12.16 23.37
C ARG A 253 17.42 -12.83 22.07
N LYS A 254 17.21 -14.15 22.09
CA LYS A 254 16.72 -14.90 20.91
C LYS A 254 15.31 -14.45 20.48
N ARG A 255 14.46 -14.02 21.42
CA ARG A 255 13.11 -13.49 21.11
C ARG A 255 13.20 -12.11 20.46
N SER A 256 13.99 -11.18 21.01
CA SER A 256 14.18 -9.83 20.46
C SER A 256 14.83 -9.85 19.08
N LEU A 257 15.87 -10.66 18.87
CA LEU A 257 16.51 -10.82 17.56
C LEU A 257 15.59 -11.43 16.50
N ARG A 258 14.74 -12.40 16.89
CA ARG A 258 13.73 -12.95 15.97
C ARG A 258 12.77 -11.85 15.52
N LEU A 259 12.18 -11.10 16.46
CA LEU A 259 11.25 -10.02 16.14
C LEU A 259 11.89 -8.96 15.23
N LEU A 260 13.10 -8.53 15.54
CA LEU A 260 13.87 -7.59 14.73
C LEU A 260 14.12 -8.13 13.31
N LYS A 261 14.51 -9.41 13.17
CA LYS A 261 14.76 -10.03 11.86
C LYS A 261 13.53 -10.00 10.95
N THR A 262 12.32 -10.22 11.48
CA THR A 262 11.10 -10.11 10.64
C THR A 262 10.88 -8.70 10.14
N VAL A 263 11.09 -7.69 10.98
CA VAL A 263 10.79 -6.33 10.53
C VAL A 263 11.86 -5.79 9.60
N LEU A 264 13.12 -6.18 9.79
CA LEU A 264 14.19 -5.94 8.79
C LEU A 264 13.89 -6.61 7.45
N ILE A 265 13.26 -7.80 7.44
CA ILE A 265 12.81 -8.44 6.19
C ILE A 265 11.69 -7.64 5.54
N ILE A 266 10.66 -7.19 6.30
CA ILE A 266 9.57 -6.36 5.76
C ILE A 266 10.13 -5.06 5.17
N LEU A 267 11.01 -4.37 5.91
CA LEU A 267 11.63 -3.13 5.48
C LEU A 267 12.54 -3.33 4.26
N GLY A 268 13.36 -4.38 4.27
CA GLY A 268 14.24 -4.72 3.15
C GLY A 268 13.45 -5.04 1.90
N ALA A 269 12.37 -5.84 2.02
CA ALA A 269 11.46 -6.09 0.91
C ALA A 269 10.85 -4.79 0.38
N PHE A 270 10.42 -3.89 1.27
CA PHE A 270 9.86 -2.60 0.86
C PHE A 270 10.85 -1.75 0.06
N ILE A 271 12.08 -1.59 0.56
CA ILE A 271 13.12 -0.78 -0.09
C ILE A 271 13.51 -1.38 -1.44
N ILE A 272 13.75 -2.69 -1.49
CA ILE A 272 14.12 -3.39 -2.74
C ILE A 272 13.01 -3.23 -3.77
N CYS A 273 11.74 -3.33 -3.35
CA CYS A 273 10.62 -3.26 -4.27
C CYS A 273 10.35 -1.85 -4.83
N TRP A 274 10.49 -0.81 -4.00
CA TRP A 274 10.14 0.56 -4.39
C TRP A 274 11.32 1.40 -4.90
N SER A 275 12.56 1.07 -4.51
CA SER A 275 13.74 1.85 -4.87
C SER A 275 13.91 2.02 -6.39
N PRO A 276 13.75 0.98 -7.23
CA PRO A 276 13.88 1.14 -8.67
C PRO A 276 12.87 2.12 -9.27
N LEU A 277 11.65 2.15 -8.74
CA LEU A 277 10.63 3.11 -9.16
C LEU A 277 10.99 4.54 -8.71
N PHE A 278 11.49 4.73 -7.49
CA PHE A 278 11.91 6.05 -7.01
C PHE A 278 13.09 6.61 -7.81
N VAL A 279 14.07 5.76 -8.15
CA VAL A 279 15.19 6.14 -9.01
C VAL A 279 14.69 6.53 -10.41
N LEU A 280 13.77 5.75 -10.98
CA LEU A 280 13.19 6.04 -12.29
C LEU A 280 12.39 7.36 -12.30
N LEU A 281 11.61 7.62 -11.24
CA LEU A 281 10.87 8.87 -11.08
C LEU A 281 11.80 10.08 -10.88
N LEU A 282 12.88 9.95 -10.10
CA LEU A 282 13.88 11.02 -9.97
C LEU A 282 14.55 11.32 -11.30
N PHE A 283 14.93 10.27 -12.03
CA PHE A 283 15.53 10.44 -13.35
C PHE A 283 14.59 11.19 -14.29
N ASP A 284 13.30 10.82 -14.32
CA ASP A 284 12.28 11.50 -15.12
C ASP A 284 12.07 12.98 -14.73
N VAL A 285 12.15 13.32 -13.44
CA VAL A 285 12.06 14.71 -12.97
C VAL A 285 13.20 15.57 -13.53
N PHE A 286 14.43 15.05 -13.51
CA PHE A 286 15.62 15.79 -13.95
C PHE A 286 15.88 15.71 -15.46
N CYS A 287 15.10 14.90 -16.18
CA CYS A 287 15.24 14.74 -17.62
C CYS A 287 14.33 15.71 -18.39
N GLU A 288 14.81 16.22 -19.52
CA GLU A 288 13.98 17.01 -20.42
C GLU A 288 12.98 16.12 -21.17
N THR A 289 11.73 16.61 -21.27
CA THR A 289 10.57 15.80 -21.70
C THR A 289 10.72 15.27 -23.14
N GLN A 290 11.47 15.95 -24.00
CA GLN A 290 11.67 15.56 -25.41
C GLN A 290 12.89 14.67 -25.66
N THR A 291 13.82 14.57 -24.71
CA THR A 291 15.07 13.80 -24.86
C THR A 291 15.03 12.46 -24.13
N CYS A 292 14.08 12.28 -23.20
CA CYS A 292 13.92 11.07 -22.41
C CYS A 292 13.26 9.92 -23.17
N LYS A 293 14.06 9.00 -23.74
CA LYS A 293 13.58 7.83 -24.52
C LYS A 293 13.40 6.53 -23.72
N TYR A 294 13.59 6.52 -22.40
CA TYR A 294 13.62 5.27 -21.59
C TYR A 294 12.27 4.86 -20.98
N LEU A 295 11.25 4.70 -21.83
CA LEU A 295 9.93 4.20 -21.40
C LEU A 295 9.92 2.72 -21.00
N HIS A 296 10.85 1.92 -21.54
CA HIS A 296 10.78 0.45 -21.49
C HIS A 296 11.09 -0.15 -20.11
N SER A 297 11.68 0.63 -19.20
CA SER A 297 12.00 0.20 -17.84
C SER A 297 10.82 0.31 -16.86
N LEU A 298 9.75 1.03 -17.24
CA LEU A 298 8.60 1.28 -16.35
C LEU A 298 7.89 -0.03 -15.98
N ASP A 299 7.70 -0.95 -16.92
CA ASP A 299 6.95 -2.19 -16.68
C ASP A 299 7.60 -3.08 -15.62
N TRP A 300 8.93 -3.27 -15.67
CA TRP A 300 9.66 -4.06 -14.67
C TRP A 300 9.75 -3.36 -13.31
N THR A 301 9.91 -2.03 -13.27
CA THR A 301 9.90 -1.28 -12.00
C THR A 301 8.52 -1.31 -11.34
N LEU A 302 7.44 -1.23 -12.11
CA LEU A 302 6.07 -1.39 -11.61
C LEU A 302 5.81 -2.82 -11.15
N ALA A 303 6.29 -3.84 -11.88
CA ALA A 303 6.19 -5.24 -11.46
C ALA A 303 6.83 -5.46 -10.09
N LEU A 304 8.01 -4.87 -9.88
CA LEU A 304 8.72 -4.97 -8.61
C LEU A 304 7.97 -4.24 -7.47
N ALA A 305 7.37 -3.08 -7.75
CA ALA A 305 6.51 -2.41 -6.80
C ALA A 305 5.27 -3.24 -6.43
N MET A 306 4.64 -3.92 -7.40
CA MET A 306 3.50 -4.82 -7.15
C MET A 306 3.88 -5.99 -6.23
N LEU A 307 5.09 -6.53 -6.37
CA LEU A 307 5.55 -7.66 -5.55
C LEU A 307 5.56 -7.33 -4.06
N ASN A 308 5.79 -6.07 -3.67
CA ASN A 308 5.71 -5.64 -2.27
C ASN A 308 4.39 -6.07 -1.62
N SER A 309 3.27 -5.75 -2.27
CA SER A 309 1.93 -6.02 -1.75
C SER A 309 1.59 -7.52 -1.71
N SER A 310 2.28 -8.36 -2.50
CA SER A 310 2.17 -9.83 -2.43
C SER A 310 3.03 -10.46 -1.32
N ILE A 311 4.17 -9.83 -0.99
CA ILE A 311 5.11 -10.35 0.01
C ILE A 311 4.56 -10.18 1.44
N ASN A 312 3.75 -9.14 1.71
CA ASN A 312 3.27 -8.83 3.06
C ASN A 312 2.45 -9.97 3.71
N PRO A 313 1.41 -10.56 3.06
CA PRO A 313 0.72 -11.75 3.57
C PRO A 313 1.63 -12.95 3.86
N VAL A 314 2.63 -13.19 3.00
CA VAL A 314 3.63 -14.26 3.19
C VAL A 314 4.44 -14.01 4.46
N ILE A 315 4.88 -12.77 4.69
CA ILE A 315 5.59 -12.42 5.92
C ILE A 315 4.67 -12.60 7.14
N TYR A 316 3.41 -12.18 7.09
CA TYR A 316 2.51 -12.34 8.25
C TYR A 316 2.25 -13.80 8.60
N SER A 317 2.00 -14.64 7.59
CA SER A 317 1.74 -16.07 7.77
C SER A 317 2.96 -16.84 8.32
N LEU A 318 4.18 -16.46 7.91
CA LEU A 318 5.42 -17.05 8.42
C LEU A 318 5.77 -16.58 9.85
N ARG A 319 5.26 -15.43 10.28
CA ARG A 319 5.72 -14.76 11.52
C ARG A 319 4.70 -14.71 12.64
N SER A 320 3.40 -14.84 12.35
CA SER A 320 2.34 -14.94 13.37
C SER A 320 1.57 -16.24 13.21
N VAL A 321 1.69 -17.09 14.24
CA VAL A 321 0.93 -18.34 14.34
C VAL A 321 -0.56 -18.03 14.45
N GLU A 322 -0.93 -16.94 15.13
CA GLU A 322 -2.30 -16.49 15.29
C GLU A 322 -2.94 -16.09 13.95
N VAL A 323 -2.23 -15.32 13.11
CA VAL A 323 -2.69 -14.96 11.76
C VAL A 323 -2.85 -16.21 10.90
N ARG A 324 -1.84 -17.11 10.91
CA ARG A 324 -1.90 -18.36 10.15
C ARG A 324 -3.07 -19.26 10.57
N ARG A 325 -3.33 -19.39 11.87
CA ARG A 325 -4.49 -20.14 12.38
C ARG A 325 -5.82 -19.48 12.01
N ALA A 326 -5.91 -18.15 12.09
CA ALA A 326 -7.12 -17.42 11.70
C ALA A 326 -7.42 -17.58 10.20
N VAL A 327 -6.41 -17.47 9.34
CA VAL A 327 -6.54 -17.70 7.90
C VAL A 327 -6.94 -19.15 7.61
N GLY A 328 -6.29 -20.12 8.24
CA GLY A 328 -6.63 -21.54 8.07
C GLY A 328 -8.06 -21.88 8.53
N SER A 329 -8.50 -21.31 9.65
CA SER A 329 -9.87 -21.46 10.13
C SER A 329 -10.89 -20.86 9.15
N LEU A 330 -10.59 -19.69 8.58
CA LEU A 330 -11.47 -19.03 7.61
C LEU A 330 -11.58 -19.84 6.32
N LEU A 331 -10.45 -20.30 5.77
CA LEU A 331 -10.41 -21.16 4.59
C LEU A 331 -11.17 -22.45 4.82
N CYS A 332 -11.00 -23.09 5.97
CA CYS A 332 -11.77 -24.28 6.32
C CYS A 332 -13.28 -24.00 6.32
N CYS A 333 -13.72 -22.94 7.00
CA CYS A 333 -15.15 -22.58 7.04
C CYS A 333 -15.70 -22.34 5.63
N CYS A 334 -14.93 -21.68 4.76
CA CYS A 334 -15.29 -21.50 3.36
C CYS A 334 -15.35 -22.83 2.59
N CYS A 335 -14.38 -23.73 2.76
CA CYS A 335 -14.36 -25.04 2.12
C CYS A 335 -15.55 -25.92 2.54
N VAL A 336 -15.95 -25.90 3.81
CA VAL A 336 -17.13 -26.61 4.31
C VAL A 336 -18.41 -25.96 3.77
N SER A 337 -18.50 -24.62 3.77
CA SER A 337 -19.67 -23.90 3.26
C SER A 337 -19.90 -24.08 1.76
N VAL A 338 -18.85 -24.28 0.97
CA VAL A 338 -18.92 -24.53 -0.49
C VAL A 338 -19.08 -26.04 -0.79
N GLY A 339 -19.07 -26.90 0.23
CA GLY A 339 -19.22 -28.35 0.07
C GLY A 339 -17.97 -29.06 -0.47
N LEU A 340 -16.81 -28.39 -0.49
CA LEU A 340 -15.53 -28.94 -0.95
C LEU A 340 -14.90 -29.89 0.08
N CYS A 341 -15.24 -29.74 1.36
CA CYS A 341 -14.74 -30.58 2.47
C CYS A 341 -15.86 -30.98 3.42
N LYS A 342 -15.80 -32.21 3.98
CA LYS A 342 -16.65 -32.61 5.11
C LYS A 342 -16.17 -31.92 6.40
N PRO A 343 -17.07 -31.58 7.34
CA PRO A 343 -16.73 -30.86 8.58
C PRO A 343 -15.59 -31.49 9.41
N GLY A 344 -15.37 -32.81 9.30
CA GLY A 344 -14.32 -33.54 10.03
C GLY A 344 -12.92 -33.58 9.37
N ASN A 345 -12.77 -33.16 8.10
CA ASN A 345 -11.49 -33.26 7.37
C ASN A 345 -10.68 -31.96 7.33
N CYS A 346 -11.23 -30.86 7.84
CA CYS A 346 -10.45 -29.64 8.00
C CYS A 346 -9.52 -29.77 9.21
N VAL A 347 -8.29 -30.19 8.97
CA VAL A 347 -7.24 -30.04 9.98
C VAL A 347 -6.96 -28.54 10.12
N VAL A 348 -7.56 -27.91 11.14
CA VAL A 348 -7.05 -26.65 11.67
C VAL A 348 -5.60 -26.92 12.03
N ILE A 349 -4.66 -26.12 11.50
CA ILE A 349 -3.22 -26.26 11.77
C ILE A 349 -2.98 -25.99 13.27
N THR A 350 -3.27 -26.98 14.10
CA THR A 350 -2.83 -27.10 15.48
C THR A 350 -1.55 -27.93 15.44
N ASP A 351 -0.45 -27.19 15.46
CA ASP A 351 0.89 -27.57 15.93
C ASP A 351 1.80 -28.41 15.02
N ILE A 352 2.74 -27.71 14.38
CA ILE A 352 4.02 -28.26 13.89
C ILE A 352 5.15 -27.82 14.84
N ASN A 353 4.93 -27.82 16.17
CA ASN A 353 6.01 -27.51 17.12
C ASN A 353 5.96 -28.24 18.47
N SER A 354 5.10 -29.24 18.63
CA SER A 354 5.17 -30.21 19.73
C SER A 354 5.84 -31.49 19.22
N GLY A 355 7.15 -31.41 19.01
CA GLY A 355 7.99 -32.60 18.93
C GLY A 355 8.35 -33.08 20.34
N SER A 356 8.28 -34.39 20.54
CA SER A 356 8.37 -35.20 21.78
C SER A 356 7.07 -35.23 22.57
N SER A 357 6.37 -36.35 22.70
CA SER A 357 6.86 -37.72 22.90
C SER A 357 5.87 -38.78 22.39
N THR A 358 6.44 -39.86 21.90
CA THR A 358 5.88 -41.19 21.65
C THR A 358 5.19 -41.81 22.88
N GLU A 359 4.43 -42.88 22.61
CA GLU A 359 3.71 -43.82 23.52
C GLU A 359 2.29 -43.40 23.89
N SER A 360 1.31 -44.28 24.08
CA SER A 360 0.94 -45.61 23.58
C SER A 360 -0.49 -45.83 24.11
N SER A 361 -1.32 -46.65 23.45
CA SER A 361 -2.44 -47.40 24.07
C SER A 361 -3.64 -46.56 24.54
N LEU A 362 -4.94 -46.90 24.45
CA LEU A 362 -5.68 -48.14 24.27
C LEU A 362 -7.11 -47.78 23.80
N GLU A 363 -7.75 -48.74 23.14
CA GLU A 363 -9.16 -48.80 22.76
C GLU A 363 -10.16 -48.67 23.93
N VAL A 364 -11.45 -48.69 23.54
CA VAL A 364 -12.72 -48.93 24.28
C VAL A 364 -13.49 -47.62 24.48
N GLY A 365 -14.74 -47.43 24.05
CA GLY A 365 -15.80 -48.33 23.58
C GLY A 365 -17.13 -47.80 24.12
N HIS A 366 -18.12 -47.62 23.25
CA HIS A 366 -19.57 -47.55 23.49
C HIS A 366 -20.22 -46.54 24.48
N THR A 367 -20.90 -45.56 23.85
CA THR A 367 -22.32 -45.12 23.97
C THR A 367 -23.03 -44.83 25.32
N PRO A 368 -24.00 -43.88 25.31
CA PRO A 368 -24.56 -43.21 26.49
C PRO A 368 -25.99 -43.66 26.86
N GLU A 369 -26.38 -43.58 28.14
CA GLU A 369 -27.80 -43.55 28.52
C GLU A 369 -28.08 -42.74 29.81
N ASN A 370 -29.00 -41.78 29.65
CA ASN A 370 -30.16 -41.46 30.50
C ASN A 370 -30.00 -40.97 31.95
N LEU A 371 -30.13 -39.63 32.11
CA LEU A 371 -31.21 -38.87 32.79
C LEU A 371 -32.04 -39.50 33.96
N PRO A 372 -32.73 -38.71 34.80
CA PRO A 372 -32.27 -38.02 36.01
C PRO A 372 -33.22 -38.27 37.23
N SER A 373 -33.01 -37.47 38.30
CA SER A 373 -34.02 -37.06 39.31
C SER A 373 -34.01 -37.81 40.65
N SER A 374 -33.69 -37.08 41.72
CA SER A 374 -34.63 -36.77 42.83
C SER A 374 -33.87 -36.23 44.05
N LYS A 375 -34.17 -34.96 44.40
CA LYS A 375 -34.57 -34.42 45.72
C LYS A 375 -33.88 -34.99 46.98
N VAL A 376 -33.39 -34.21 47.94
CA VAL A 376 -34.12 -33.41 48.97
C VAL A 376 -33.04 -32.71 49.84
N PRO A 377 -33.32 -31.56 50.50
CA PRO A 377 -32.30 -30.68 51.08
C PRO A 377 -32.06 -30.90 52.59
N THR A 378 -31.39 -29.92 53.22
CA THR A 378 -31.16 -29.64 54.65
C THR A 378 -30.04 -30.40 55.37
N GLN A 379 -28.93 -29.69 55.64
CA GLN A 379 -28.75 -29.01 56.92
C GLN A 379 -27.83 -27.79 56.76
#